data_AF-A0A5Y3M6H6-F1
#
_entry.id   AF-A0A5Y3M6H6-F1
#
_cell.length_a   1.000
_cell.length_b   1.000
_cell.length_c   1.000
_cell.angle_alpha   90.00
_cell.angle_beta   90.00
_cell.angle_gamma   90.00
#
_symmetry.space_group_name_H-M   'P 1'
#
loop_
_entity.id
_entity.type
_entity.pdbx_description
1 polymer ?
#
loop_
_entity_poly.entity_id
_entity_poly.type
_entity_poly.pdbx_seq_one_letter_code
_entity_poly.pdbx_strand_id
1 'polypeptide(L)'
;ECQQKGVEFIGTTLSGYTGGEIPDEPDLTMVSELSNAGCRVIAEGRYNSPALAAKAIEQGAWAVTVGSAITRIEHICQWFSQAVKR
;
A
#
# COMPACT_ATOMS: atom_id res chain seq x y z
N GLU A 1 7.30 -11.66 13.13
CA GLU A 1 8.35 -11.40 14.15
C GLU A 1 8.36 -9.97 14.69
N CYS A 2 8.30 -8.91 13.86
CA CYS A 2 8.37 -7.52 14.34
C CYS A 2 7.36 -7.19 15.45
N GLN A 3 6.10 -7.61 15.33
CA GLN A 3 5.09 -7.42 16.38
C GLN A 3 5.48 -8.07 17.73
N GLN A 4 6.08 -9.27 17.69
CA GLN A 4 6.54 -9.99 18.90
C GLN A 4 7.72 -9.29 19.57
N LYS A 5 8.45 -8.43 18.83
CA LYS A 5 9.52 -7.58 19.36
C LYS A 5 9.01 -6.27 19.97
N GLY A 6 7.69 -6.04 19.99
CA GLY A 6 7.07 -4.85 20.57
C GLY A 6 7.02 -3.63 19.65
N VAL A 7 7.27 -3.79 18.34
CA VAL A 7 7.18 -2.69 17.37
C VAL A 7 5.74 -2.16 17.28
N GLU A 8 5.58 -0.83 17.36
CA GLU A 8 4.27 -0.18 17.44
C GLU A 8 3.48 -0.16 16.14
N PHE A 9 4.18 -0.13 14.99
CA PHE A 9 3.58 -0.05 13.67
C PHE A 9 4.21 -1.06 12.72
N ILE A 10 3.37 -1.79 12.00
CA ILE A 10 3.81 -2.78 11.01
C ILE A 10 3.36 -2.30 9.63
N GLY A 11 4.32 -2.04 8.74
CA GLY A 11 4.05 -1.58 7.38
C GLY A 11 4.01 -2.72 6.36
N THR A 12 3.16 -2.58 5.34
CA THR A 12 3.19 -3.45 4.14
C THR A 12 4.15 -2.94 3.06
N THR A 13 4.98 -1.95 3.38
CA THR A 13 5.79 -1.14 2.46
C THR A 13 6.63 -1.95 1.48
N LEU A 14 7.16 -3.10 1.90
CA LEU A 14 8.04 -3.94 1.09
C LEU A 14 7.31 -5.08 0.35
N SER A 15 6.00 -5.27 0.55
CA SER A 15 5.24 -6.30 -0.17
C SER A 15 5.27 -6.02 -1.68
N GLY A 16 5.76 -6.99 -2.45
CA GLY A 16 5.98 -6.88 -3.89
C GLY A 16 7.31 -6.25 -4.31
N TYR A 17 8.18 -5.85 -3.36
CA TYR A 17 9.47 -5.19 -3.64
C TYR A 17 10.70 -5.98 -3.19
N THR A 18 10.54 -7.21 -2.69
CA THR A 18 11.64 -8.06 -2.22
C THR A 18 12.15 -9.06 -3.27
N GLY A 19 11.59 -9.03 -4.48
CA GLY A 19 11.96 -9.88 -5.61
C GLY A 19 10.78 -10.10 -6.57
N GLY A 20 11.07 -10.59 -7.77
CA GLY A 20 10.05 -10.87 -8.78
C GLY A 20 9.45 -9.62 -9.43
N GLU A 21 8.34 -9.82 -10.13
CA GLU A 21 7.54 -8.76 -10.74
C GLU A 21 6.72 -8.02 -9.69
N ILE A 22 6.70 -6.69 -9.76
CA ILE A 22 5.95 -5.85 -8.83
C ILE A 22 4.46 -5.89 -9.26
N PRO A 23 3.53 -6.29 -8.37
CA PRO A 23 2.10 -6.28 -8.70
C PRO A 23 1.58 -4.86 -8.96
N ASP A 24 0.54 -4.71 -9.77
CA ASP A 24 -0.12 -3.41 -9.97
C ASP A 24 -0.95 -3.00 -8.75
N GLU A 25 -1.65 -3.96 -8.14
CA GLU A 25 -2.56 -3.73 -7.01
C GLU A 25 -1.84 -3.79 -5.64
N PRO A 26 -2.31 -3.04 -4.62
CA PRO A 26 -1.79 -3.14 -3.27
C PRO A 26 -2.09 -4.49 -2.62
N ASP A 27 -1.28 -4.89 -1.64
CA ASP A 27 -1.44 -6.15 -0.92
C ASP A 27 -2.44 -6.03 0.24
N LEU A 28 -3.73 -6.02 -0.11
CA LEU A 28 -4.83 -5.95 0.85
C LEU A 28 -4.94 -7.22 1.72
N THR A 29 -4.48 -8.37 1.21
CA THR A 29 -4.47 -9.62 1.97
C THR A 29 -3.51 -9.51 3.15
N MET A 30 -2.29 -9.04 2.93
CA MET A 30 -1.32 -8.83 4.01
C MET A 30 -1.82 -7.80 5.04
N VAL A 31 -2.53 -6.75 4.61
CA VAL A 31 -3.18 -5.81 5.53
C VAL A 31 -4.17 -6.54 6.44
N SER A 32 -5.08 -7.32 5.86
CA SER A 32 -6.11 -8.05 6.60
C SER A 32 -5.50 -9.06 7.58
N GLU A 33 -4.53 -9.84 7.13
CA GLU A 33 -3.86 -10.86 7.95
C GLU A 33 -3.12 -10.24 9.14
N LEU A 34 -2.36 -9.17 8.93
CA LEU A 34 -1.64 -8.48 10.00
C LEU A 34 -2.59 -7.78 10.98
N SER A 35 -3.66 -7.17 10.48
CA SER A 35 -4.69 -6.54 11.30
C SER A 35 -5.39 -7.58 12.17
N ASN A 36 -5.79 -8.72 11.60
CA ASN A 36 -6.43 -9.83 12.33
C ASN A 36 -5.48 -10.47 13.36
N ALA A 37 -4.16 -10.38 13.15
CA ALA A 37 -3.14 -10.75 14.14
C ALA A 37 -2.92 -9.68 15.24
N GLY A 38 -3.67 -8.58 15.22
CA GLY A 38 -3.63 -7.51 16.24
C GLY A 38 -2.54 -6.46 16.01
N CYS A 39 -1.97 -6.36 14.81
CA CYS A 39 -1.00 -5.31 14.48
C CYS A 39 -1.70 -3.95 14.28
N ARG A 40 -1.04 -2.84 14.64
CA ARG A 40 -1.40 -1.52 14.07
C ARG A 40 -0.74 -1.40 12.71
N VAL A 41 -1.51 -1.73 11.67
CA VAL A 41 -1.00 -1.81 10.30
C VAL A 41 -0.95 -0.42 9.65
N ILE A 42 0.19 -0.05 9.08
CA ILE A 42 0.28 1.04 8.12
C ILE A 42 0.28 0.44 6.72
N ALA A 43 -0.85 0.58 6.02
CA ALA A 43 -0.96 0.13 4.64
C ALA A 43 -0.14 1.07 3.75
N GLU A 44 0.93 0.56 3.16
CA GLU A 44 1.84 1.32 2.31
C GLU A 44 2.22 0.51 1.06
N GLY A 45 2.33 1.20 -0.07
CA GLY A 45 2.65 0.63 -1.38
C GLY A 45 1.42 0.53 -2.29
N ARG A 46 1.48 1.20 -3.45
CA ARG A 46 0.50 1.09 -4.56
C ARG A 46 -0.93 1.56 -4.28
N TYR A 47 -1.21 2.18 -3.14
CA TYR A 47 -2.47 2.86 -2.85
C TYR A 47 -2.63 4.18 -3.63
N ASN A 48 -2.69 4.09 -4.97
CA ASN A 48 -2.63 5.23 -5.89
C ASN A 48 -4.00 5.84 -6.22
N SER A 49 -5.07 5.47 -5.51
CA SER A 49 -6.37 6.12 -5.61
C SER A 49 -7.05 6.22 -4.24
N PRO A 50 -7.92 7.23 -4.02
CA PRO A 50 -8.70 7.31 -2.79
C PRO A 50 -9.51 6.04 -2.49
N ALA A 51 -10.05 5.39 -3.53
CA ALA A 51 -10.82 4.15 -3.37
C ALA A 51 -9.95 2.98 -2.88
N LEU A 52 -8.70 2.86 -3.35
CA LEU A 52 -7.78 1.83 -2.85
C LEU A 52 -7.36 2.12 -1.40
N ALA A 53 -7.12 3.38 -1.04
CA ALA A 53 -6.84 3.75 0.34
C ALA A 53 -8.02 3.44 1.27
N ALA A 54 -9.26 3.72 0.83
CA ALA A 54 -10.46 3.35 1.58
C ALA A 54 -10.56 1.83 1.80
N LYS A 55 -10.29 1.02 0.76
CA LYS A 55 -10.25 -0.44 0.88
C LYS A 55 -9.22 -0.93 1.91
N ALA A 56 -8.05 -0.30 2.02
CA ALA A 56 -7.10 -0.65 3.07
C ALA A 56 -7.65 -0.42 4.48
N ILE A 57 -8.35 0.69 4.70
CA ILE A 57 -9.03 0.98 5.97
C ILE A 57 -10.13 -0.06 6.24
N GLU A 58 -10.94 -0.41 5.23
CA GLU A 58 -11.95 -1.47 5.33
C GLU A 58 -11.35 -2.84 5.68
N GLN A 59 -10.11 -3.11 5.25
CA GLN A 59 -9.35 -4.33 5.58
C GLN A 59 -8.63 -4.26 6.94
N GLY A 60 -8.83 -3.19 7.71
CA GLY A 60 -8.30 -3.07 9.07
C GLY A 60 -6.96 -2.35 9.19
N ALA A 61 -6.51 -1.63 8.15
CA ALA A 61 -5.36 -0.73 8.30
C ALA A 61 -5.66 0.35 9.36
N TRP A 62 -4.68 0.62 10.22
CA TRP A 62 -4.74 1.74 11.18
C TRP A 62 -4.57 3.09 10.46
N ALA A 63 -3.71 3.13 9.46
CA ALA A 63 -3.52 4.28 8.57
C ALA A 63 -3.04 3.80 7.19
N VAL A 64 -3.08 4.71 6.20
CA VAL A 64 -2.57 4.45 4.84
C VAL A 64 -1.55 5.53 4.47
N THR A 65 -0.38 5.10 4.00
CA THR A 65 0.65 5.99 3.45
C THR A 65 0.54 6.01 1.92
N VAL A 66 0.36 7.20 1.35
CA VAL A 66 0.26 7.41 -0.10
C VAL A 66 1.41 8.29 -0.58
N GLY A 67 2.21 7.77 -1.52
CA GLY A 67 3.36 8.48 -2.10
C GLY A 67 3.10 8.98 -3.52
N SER A 68 3.30 8.10 -4.51
CA SER A 68 3.36 8.45 -5.94
C SER A 68 2.16 9.26 -6.43
N ALA A 69 0.94 8.87 -6.05
CA ALA A 69 -0.28 9.57 -6.47
C ALA A 69 -0.46 10.99 -5.89
N ILE A 70 0.41 11.42 -4.97
CA ILE A 70 0.35 12.76 -4.36
C ILE A 70 1.62 13.56 -4.69
N THR A 71 2.80 12.96 -4.55
CA THR A 71 4.08 13.70 -4.50
C THR A 71 5.06 13.38 -5.62
N ARG A 72 4.71 12.49 -6.56
CA ARG A 72 5.54 12.20 -7.75
C ARG A 72 4.81 12.62 -9.01
N ILE A 73 4.94 13.90 -9.36
CA ILE A 73 4.26 14.49 -10.53
C ILE A 73 4.57 13.70 -11.80
N GLU A 74 5.80 13.23 -11.97
CA GLU A 74 6.24 12.47 -13.14
C GLU A 74 5.47 11.16 -13.29
N HIS A 75 5.20 10.46 -12.18
CA HIS A 75 4.38 9.23 -12.21
C HIS A 75 2.94 9.56 -12.59
N ILE A 76 2.36 10.61 -11.99
CA ILE A 76 0.99 11.05 -12.29
C ILE A 76 0.88 11.38 -13.78
N CYS A 77 1.77 12.22 -14.32
CA CYS A 77 1.80 12.57 -15.73
C CYS A 77 1.97 11.34 -16.64
N GLN A 78 2.79 10.36 -16.26
CA GLN A 78 2.97 9.13 -17.02
C GLN A 78 1.69 8.30 -17.11
N TRP A 79 0.95 8.14 -16.00
CA TRP A 79 -0.32 7.40 -16.01
C TRP A 79 -1.35 8.05 -16.94
N PHE A 80 -1.51 9.38 -16.87
CA PHE A 80 -2.37 10.11 -17.80
C PHE A 80 -1.87 10.01 -19.24
N SER A 81 -0.57 10.17 -19.47
CA SER A 81 0.01 10.09 -20.81
C SER A 81 -0.18 8.72 -21.44
N GLN A 82 -0.02 7.64 -20.68
CA GLN A 82 -0.22 6.27 -21.16
C GLN A 82 -1.69 6.04 -21.53
N ALA A 83 -2.63 6.51 -20.71
CA ALA A 83 -4.06 6.33 -20.94
C ALA A 83 -4.61 7.04 -22.20
N VAL A 84 -3.98 8.14 -22.63
CA VAL A 84 -4.46 8.94 -23.77
C VAL A 84 -3.69 8.71 -25.08
N LYS A 85 -2.53 8.05 -25.02
CA LYS A 85 -1.74 7.71 -26.21
C LYS A 85 -2.48 6.66 -27.04
N ARG A 86 -2.48 6.86 -28.36
CA ARG A 86 -3.05 5.96 -29.37
C ARG A 86 -1.92 5.30 -30.15
#